data_AF-A0AAV5ETX6-F1
#
_entry.id   AF-A0AAV5ETX6-F1
#
_cell.length_a   1.000
_cell.length_b   1.000
_cell.length_c   1.000
_cell.angle_alpha   90.00
_cell.angle_beta   90.00
_cell.angle_gamma   90.00
#
_symmetry.space_group_name_H-M   'P 1'
#
loop_
_entity.id
_entity.type
_entity.pdbx_description
1 polymer ?
#
loop_
_entity_poly.entity_id
_entity_poly.type
_entity_poly.pdbx_seq_one_letter_code
_entity_poly.pdbx_strand_id
1 'polypeptide(L)'
;MEVTMHVVDVAGHALAVVERDGTHDPATGRALTGSWLWDSSLVLASHLARLRVDELRGATVLELGAGSTGLPGIAAVACLGAARCVLTDVAGPLLPGLRANAAANGLDASRADVRELRWGDRLELEPEEEERVVGVVLMSDVFYDPEDMPAMAATLRGMWRDGVTVGWAASEVRDGVRECMDVLRDHGVDVAEVHRVVQPLLRDPDQSAVFAVYRLSLRQQETTSTHQLF
;
A
#
# COMPACT_ATOMS: atom_id res chain seq x y z
N MET A 1 -4.47 7.07 25.31
CA MET A 1 -4.48 6.59 23.92
C MET A 1 -5.92 6.26 23.61
N GLU A 2 -6.52 7.03 22.73
CA GLU A 2 -7.91 6.80 22.30
C GLU A 2 -7.89 5.74 21.21
N VAL A 3 -8.83 4.81 21.27
CA VAL A 3 -8.88 3.66 20.36
C VAL A 3 -10.25 3.66 19.72
N THR A 4 -10.28 3.77 18.41
CA THR A 4 -11.52 3.78 17.62
C THR A 4 -11.56 2.51 16.78
N MET A 5 -12.68 1.79 16.84
CA MET A 5 -12.91 0.63 16.00
C MET A 5 -13.90 1.00 14.90
N HIS A 6 -13.46 0.83 13.66
CA HIS A 6 -14.24 0.99 12.46
C HIS A 6 -14.68 -0.39 11.95
N VAL A 7 -15.91 -0.47 11.43
CA VAL A 7 -16.38 -1.63 10.68
C VAL A 7 -16.52 -1.21 9.22
N VAL A 8 -15.66 -1.74 8.37
CA VAL A 8 -15.59 -1.38 6.95
C VAL A 8 -16.17 -2.51 6.12
N ASP A 9 -17.17 -2.23 5.29
CA ASP A 9 -17.65 -3.20 4.30
C ASP A 9 -16.75 -3.20 3.07
N VAL A 10 -16.17 -4.35 2.75
CA VAL A 10 -15.44 -4.57 1.49
C VAL A 10 -15.99 -5.81 0.80
N ALA A 11 -16.60 -5.63 -0.37
CA ALA A 11 -17.23 -6.70 -1.14
C ALA A 11 -18.24 -7.53 -0.31
N GLY A 12 -19.03 -6.88 0.56
CA GLY A 12 -20.01 -7.56 1.43
C GLY A 12 -19.42 -8.29 2.63
N HIS A 13 -18.13 -8.10 2.91
CA HIS A 13 -17.46 -8.61 4.12
C HIS A 13 -17.21 -7.44 5.07
N ALA A 14 -17.62 -7.61 6.34
CA ALA A 14 -17.33 -6.65 7.39
C ALA A 14 -15.92 -6.88 7.95
N LEU A 15 -15.03 -5.91 7.76
CA LEU A 15 -13.68 -5.90 8.31
C LEU A 15 -13.62 -4.99 9.54
N ALA A 16 -13.04 -5.49 10.63
CA ALA A 16 -12.77 -4.70 11.82
C ALA A 16 -11.41 -4.01 11.69
N VAL A 17 -11.39 -2.67 11.76
CA VAL A 17 -10.15 -1.87 11.69
C VAL A 17 -10.06 -1.00 12.92
N VAL A 18 -9.02 -1.23 13.72
CA VAL A 18 -8.73 -0.47 14.92
C VAL A 18 -7.66 0.56 14.62
N GLU A 19 -7.99 1.83 14.78
CA GLU A 19 -7.02 2.92 14.79
C GLU A 19 -6.72 3.37 16.23
N ARG A 20 -5.53 3.94 16.43
CA ARG A 20 -5.04 4.32 17.77
C ARG A 20 -4.53 5.75 17.76
N ASP A 21 -5.39 6.67 18.21
CA ASP A 21 -5.06 8.08 18.32
C ASP A 21 -4.11 8.34 19.49
N GLY A 22 -3.14 9.22 19.25
CA GLY A 22 -2.09 9.55 20.22
C GLY A 22 -0.95 8.53 20.28
N THR A 23 -0.74 7.75 19.22
CA THR A 23 0.51 7.00 19.01
C THR A 23 1.61 7.98 18.61
N HIS A 24 2.75 7.94 19.28
CA HIS A 24 3.85 8.89 19.04
C HIS A 24 5.14 8.14 18.72
N ASP A 25 5.97 8.75 17.89
CA ASP A 25 7.31 8.28 17.62
C ASP A 25 8.15 8.42 18.92
N PRO A 26 8.75 7.33 19.42
CA PRO A 26 9.47 7.37 20.70
C PRO A 26 10.75 8.22 20.65
N ALA A 27 11.32 8.45 19.48
CA ALA A 27 12.54 9.23 19.28
C ALA A 27 12.24 10.73 19.07
N THR A 28 11.19 11.07 18.33
CA THR A 28 10.89 12.46 17.95
C THR A 28 9.71 13.07 18.73
N GLY A 29 8.89 12.24 19.39
CA GLY A 29 7.68 12.66 20.08
C GLY A 29 6.56 13.16 19.15
N ARG A 30 6.71 13.04 17.83
CA ARG A 30 5.68 13.44 16.85
C ARG A 30 4.56 12.41 16.81
N ALA A 31 3.33 12.86 16.58
CA ALA A 31 2.21 11.97 16.34
C ALA A 31 2.49 11.12 15.09
N LEU A 32 2.32 9.80 15.23
CA LEU A 32 2.45 8.86 14.13
C LEU A 32 1.12 8.76 13.41
N THR A 33 0.99 9.55 12.36
CA THR A 33 -0.21 9.58 11.52
C THR A 33 -0.48 8.24 10.82
N GLY A 34 0.54 7.38 10.66
CA GLY A 34 0.38 5.99 10.23
C GLY A 34 -0.46 5.12 11.19
N SER A 35 -0.80 5.61 12.39
CA SER A 35 -1.70 4.90 13.32
C SER A 35 -3.19 5.06 13.02
N TRP A 36 -3.52 5.91 12.04
CA TRP A 36 -4.88 6.26 11.63
C TRP A 36 -5.38 5.44 10.45
N LEU A 37 -6.69 5.30 10.35
CA LEU A 37 -7.33 4.85 9.12
C LEU A 37 -7.50 6.05 8.18
N TRP A 38 -6.80 6.04 7.06
CA TRP A 38 -6.88 7.06 6.05
C TRP A 38 -7.95 6.76 5.01
N ASP A 39 -8.65 7.79 4.52
CA ASP A 39 -9.70 7.65 3.51
C ASP A 39 -9.20 6.98 2.22
N SER A 40 -7.95 7.23 1.82
CA SER A 40 -7.30 6.58 0.68
C SER A 40 -7.23 5.05 0.83
N SER A 41 -7.11 4.52 2.04
CA SER A 41 -7.17 3.08 2.31
C SER A 41 -8.57 2.50 2.04
N LEU A 42 -9.62 3.24 2.41
CA LEU A 42 -11.01 2.89 2.10
C LEU A 42 -11.27 2.93 0.59
N VAL A 43 -10.77 3.96 -0.11
CA VAL A 43 -10.88 4.10 -1.57
C VAL A 43 -10.21 2.93 -2.27
N LEU A 44 -8.98 2.60 -1.90
CA LEU A 44 -8.22 1.52 -2.53
C LEU A 44 -8.91 0.18 -2.35
N ALA A 45 -9.28 -0.18 -1.12
CA ALA A 45 -9.98 -1.44 -0.82
C ALA A 45 -11.31 -1.55 -1.59
N SER A 46 -12.10 -0.47 -1.61
CA SER A 46 -13.37 -0.42 -2.35
C SER A 46 -13.18 -0.52 -3.86
N HIS A 47 -12.13 0.09 -4.40
CA HIS A 47 -11.82 0.02 -5.82
C HIS A 47 -11.41 -1.39 -6.26
N LEU A 48 -10.51 -2.04 -5.51
CA LEU A 48 -10.09 -3.41 -5.76
C LEU A 48 -11.28 -4.39 -5.72
N ALA A 49 -12.20 -4.20 -4.76
CA ALA A 49 -13.44 -4.96 -4.66
C ALA A 49 -14.35 -4.79 -5.89
N ARG A 50 -14.52 -3.54 -6.35
CA ARG A 50 -15.38 -3.20 -7.49
C ARG A 50 -14.89 -3.78 -8.81
N LEU A 51 -13.59 -3.71 -9.08
CA LEU A 51 -13.02 -4.22 -10.32
C LEU A 51 -12.95 -5.75 -10.37
N ARG A 52 -13.09 -6.44 -9.22
CA ARG A 52 -12.83 -7.87 -9.08
C ARG A 52 -11.49 -8.25 -9.72
N VAL A 53 -10.46 -7.46 -9.39
CA VAL A 53 -9.11 -7.55 -9.97
C VAL A 53 -8.66 -9.00 -10.00
N ASP A 54 -8.67 -9.62 -11.17
CA ASP A 54 -8.37 -11.05 -11.32
C ASP A 54 -6.91 -11.35 -10.93
N GLU A 55 -6.04 -10.35 -11.06
CA GLU A 55 -4.64 -10.39 -10.63
C GLU A 55 -4.49 -10.60 -9.11
N LEU A 56 -5.51 -10.34 -8.29
CA LEU A 56 -5.47 -10.65 -6.86
C LEU A 56 -5.70 -12.13 -6.57
N ARG A 57 -6.40 -12.86 -7.44
CA ARG A 57 -6.82 -14.24 -7.12
C ARG A 57 -5.61 -15.16 -7.00
N GLY A 58 -5.38 -15.69 -5.80
CA GLY A 58 -4.23 -16.55 -5.49
C GLY A 58 -2.89 -15.81 -5.44
N ALA A 59 -2.87 -14.48 -5.56
CA ALA A 59 -1.63 -13.72 -5.55
C ALA A 59 -1.04 -13.58 -4.15
N THR A 60 0.28 -13.39 -4.12
CA THR A 60 0.98 -12.78 -2.98
C THR A 60 0.92 -11.26 -3.17
N VAL A 61 0.34 -10.57 -2.19
CA VAL A 61 0.19 -9.12 -2.17
C VAL A 61 1.26 -8.51 -1.26
N LEU A 62 1.91 -7.43 -1.68
CA LEU A 62 2.76 -6.61 -0.83
C LEU A 62 2.10 -5.25 -0.61
N GLU A 63 1.92 -4.84 0.64
CA GLU A 63 1.47 -3.48 0.95
C GLU A 63 2.64 -2.66 1.51
N LEU A 64 2.96 -1.54 0.85
CA LEU A 64 4.01 -0.60 1.25
C LEU A 64 3.38 0.58 1.99
N GLY A 65 3.86 0.86 3.20
CA GLY A 65 3.29 1.92 4.04
C GLY A 65 1.86 1.58 4.48
N ALA A 66 1.66 0.37 4.99
CA ALA A 66 0.35 -0.14 5.41
C ALA A 66 -0.24 0.60 6.62
N GLY A 67 0.59 1.38 7.31
CA GLY A 67 0.29 1.95 8.61
C GLY A 67 0.04 0.86 9.66
N SER A 68 -0.63 1.26 10.73
CA SER A 68 -1.12 0.36 11.77
C SER A 68 -2.40 -0.37 11.33
N THR A 69 -3.05 0.06 10.25
CA THR A 69 -4.39 -0.40 9.87
C THR A 69 -4.37 -1.49 8.80
N GLY A 70 -3.53 -1.36 7.76
CA GLY A 70 -3.31 -2.37 6.72
C GLY A 70 -4.56 -2.80 5.96
N LEU A 71 -5.58 -1.93 5.89
CA LEU A 71 -6.89 -2.30 5.35
C LEU A 71 -6.82 -2.86 3.92
N PRO A 72 -6.13 -2.25 2.94
CA PRO A 72 -6.07 -2.76 1.58
C PRO A 72 -5.51 -4.19 1.49
N GLY A 73 -4.39 -4.48 2.15
CA GLY A 73 -3.77 -5.79 2.14
C GLY A 73 -4.56 -6.84 2.92
N ILE A 74 -5.18 -6.46 4.05
CA ILE A 74 -6.12 -7.34 4.78
C ILE A 74 -7.33 -7.68 3.91
N ALA A 75 -7.94 -6.67 3.28
CA ALA A 75 -9.10 -6.86 2.41
C ALA A 75 -8.77 -7.74 1.19
N ALA A 76 -7.58 -7.58 0.60
CA ALA A 76 -7.13 -8.41 -0.51
C ALA A 76 -7.21 -9.91 -0.18
N VAL A 77 -6.81 -10.29 1.04
CA VAL A 77 -6.77 -11.68 1.50
C VAL A 77 -8.10 -12.14 2.10
N ALA A 78 -8.76 -11.31 2.90
CA ALA A 78 -9.99 -11.66 3.61
C ALA A 78 -11.22 -11.64 2.68
N CYS A 79 -11.22 -10.80 1.65
CA CYS A 79 -12.41 -10.52 0.84
C CYS A 79 -12.21 -10.80 -0.66
N LEU A 80 -11.00 -10.61 -1.19
CA LEU A 80 -10.77 -10.52 -2.64
C LEU A 80 -10.03 -11.72 -3.25
N GLY A 81 -9.70 -12.73 -2.42
CA GLY A 81 -9.16 -14.01 -2.89
C GLY A 81 -7.65 -14.05 -3.09
N ALA A 82 -6.89 -13.08 -2.58
CA ALA A 82 -5.44 -13.21 -2.46
C ALA A 82 -5.07 -14.36 -1.53
N ALA A 83 -3.99 -15.07 -1.86
CA ALA A 83 -3.53 -16.22 -1.08
C ALA A 83 -2.94 -15.76 0.26
N ARG A 84 -2.11 -14.72 0.21
CA ARG A 84 -1.51 -14.06 1.37
C ARG A 84 -1.14 -12.61 1.06
N CYS A 85 -0.90 -11.83 2.11
CA CYS A 85 -0.28 -10.52 2.02
C CYS A 85 0.97 -10.45 2.90
N VAL A 86 1.91 -9.62 2.48
CA VAL A 86 3.02 -9.10 3.27
C VAL A 86 2.70 -7.63 3.53
N LEU A 87 2.43 -7.28 4.78
CA LEU A 87 2.05 -5.92 5.19
C LEU A 87 3.30 -5.27 5.78
N THR A 88 3.71 -4.14 5.22
CA THR A 88 4.97 -3.51 5.60
C THR A 88 4.80 -2.06 6.00
N ASP A 89 5.57 -1.67 7.00
CA ASP A 89 5.73 -0.29 7.45
C ASP A 89 7.08 -0.13 8.16
N VAL A 90 7.41 1.09 8.59
CA VAL A 90 8.62 1.35 9.39
C VAL A 90 8.53 0.70 10.77
N ALA A 91 9.70 0.46 11.37
CA ALA A 91 9.82 -0.11 12.70
C ALA A 91 9.00 0.65 13.76
N GLY A 92 8.73 -0.03 14.86
CA GLY A 92 8.21 0.60 16.07
C GLY A 92 6.71 0.36 16.26
N PRO A 93 5.94 1.37 16.71
CA PRO A 93 4.62 1.15 17.30
C PRO A 93 3.52 0.81 16.29
N LEU A 94 3.77 0.91 14.98
CA LEU A 94 2.79 0.59 13.93
C LEU A 94 2.62 -0.91 13.74
N LEU A 95 3.73 -1.67 13.72
CA LEU A 95 3.70 -3.11 13.41
C LEU A 95 2.85 -3.95 14.40
N PRO A 96 2.85 -3.70 15.72
CA PRO A 96 1.95 -4.40 16.64
C PRO A 96 0.46 -4.15 16.34
N GLY A 97 0.10 -2.92 15.98
CA GLY A 97 -1.28 -2.58 15.60
C GLY A 97 -1.69 -3.22 14.28
N LEU A 98 -0.78 -3.22 13.31
CA LEU A 98 -0.97 -3.89 12.02
C LEU A 98 -1.21 -5.41 12.18
N ARG A 99 -0.41 -6.08 13.02
CA ARG A 99 -0.64 -7.49 13.39
C ARG A 99 -1.98 -7.71 14.07
N ALA A 100 -2.36 -6.83 14.99
CA ALA A 100 -3.64 -6.94 15.69
C ALA A 100 -4.83 -6.77 14.74
N ASN A 101 -4.74 -5.85 13.78
CA ASN A 101 -5.77 -5.66 12.75
C ASN A 101 -5.88 -6.85 11.80
N ALA A 102 -4.76 -7.43 11.36
CA ALA A 102 -4.79 -8.67 10.58
C ALA A 102 -5.45 -9.82 11.35
N ALA A 103 -5.07 -10.02 12.62
CA ALA A 103 -5.62 -11.07 13.48
C ALA A 103 -7.11 -10.87 13.77
N ALA A 104 -7.56 -9.62 13.96
CA ALA A 104 -8.98 -9.28 14.16
C ALA A 104 -9.87 -9.69 12.98
N ASN A 105 -9.29 -9.82 11.78
CA ASN A 105 -9.96 -10.26 10.56
C ASN A 105 -9.66 -11.74 10.21
N GLY A 106 -9.19 -12.52 11.19
CA GLY A 106 -8.98 -13.96 11.04
C GLY A 106 -7.77 -14.33 10.17
N LEU A 107 -6.80 -13.42 10.01
CA LEU A 107 -5.56 -13.68 9.28
C LEU A 107 -4.44 -13.98 10.27
N ASP A 108 -3.88 -15.19 10.18
CA ASP A 108 -2.65 -15.55 10.89
C ASP A 108 -1.41 -15.11 10.09
N ALA A 109 -0.22 -15.33 10.65
CA ALA A 109 1.04 -14.94 10.04
C ALA A 109 1.33 -15.64 8.69
N SER A 110 0.68 -16.77 8.39
CA SER A 110 0.84 -17.44 7.09
C SER A 110 0.05 -16.74 5.97
N ARG A 111 -1.03 -16.03 6.33
CA ARG A 111 -1.91 -15.30 5.41
C ARG A 111 -1.68 -13.80 5.41
N ALA A 112 -1.25 -13.23 6.53
CA ALA A 112 -0.90 -11.82 6.68
C ALA A 112 0.40 -11.70 7.47
N ASP A 113 1.51 -11.64 6.75
CA ASP A 113 2.84 -11.54 7.31
C ASP A 113 3.22 -10.06 7.50
N VAL A 114 3.49 -9.66 8.73
CA VAL A 114 3.79 -8.26 9.06
C VAL A 114 5.28 -8.07 9.27
N ARG A 115 5.91 -7.32 8.36
CA ARG A 115 7.35 -7.07 8.34
C ARG A 115 7.68 -5.60 8.46
N GLU A 116 8.85 -5.33 9.01
CA GLU A 116 9.47 -4.01 8.90
C GLU A 116 10.01 -3.84 7.47
N LEU A 117 9.72 -2.70 6.84
CA LEU A 117 10.36 -2.28 5.61
C LEU A 117 10.34 -0.76 5.54
N ARG A 118 11.52 -0.16 5.64
CA ARG A 118 11.70 1.25 5.29
C ARG A 118 11.89 1.35 3.78
N TRP A 119 11.28 2.34 3.15
CA TRP A 119 11.47 2.57 1.72
C TRP A 119 12.94 2.85 1.42
N GLY A 120 13.43 2.31 0.31
CA GLY A 120 14.85 2.27 -0.05
C GLY A 120 15.54 0.97 0.34
N ASP A 121 15.04 0.27 1.37
CA ASP A 121 15.62 -1.00 1.81
C ASP A 121 15.10 -2.17 0.96
N ARG A 122 15.84 -3.29 1.01
CA ARG A 122 15.44 -4.55 0.37
C ARG A 122 14.46 -5.28 1.29
N LEU A 123 13.34 -5.73 0.72
CA LEU A 123 12.49 -6.69 1.38
C LEU A 123 13.26 -8.01 1.53
N GLU A 124 13.63 -8.34 2.77
CA GLU A 124 14.25 -9.61 3.10
C GLU A 124 13.16 -10.69 3.03
N LEU A 125 13.32 -11.61 2.08
CA LEU A 125 12.50 -12.80 1.90
C LEU A 125 13.36 -14.02 2.22
N GLU A 126 12.80 -15.01 2.91
CA GLU A 126 13.50 -16.28 3.05
C GLU A 126 13.68 -16.91 1.66
N PRO A 127 14.71 -17.76 1.43
CA PRO A 127 14.93 -18.37 0.11
C PRO A 127 13.70 -19.07 -0.48
N GLU A 128 12.90 -19.71 0.39
CA GLU A 128 11.64 -20.39 0.05
C GLU A 128 10.51 -19.42 -0.36
N GLU A 129 10.66 -18.15 0.01
CA GLU A 129 9.75 -17.05 -0.30
C GLU A 129 10.24 -16.21 -1.48
N GLU A 130 11.54 -16.19 -1.79
CA GLU A 130 12.06 -15.56 -3.00
C GLU A 130 11.49 -16.19 -4.28
N GLU A 131 11.12 -17.47 -4.22
CA GLU A 131 10.37 -18.16 -5.28
C GLU A 131 8.92 -17.66 -5.41
N ARG A 132 8.36 -17.03 -4.36
CA ARG A 132 7.00 -16.52 -4.34
C ARG A 132 6.98 -15.09 -4.87
N VAL A 133 6.76 -14.98 -6.17
CA VAL A 133 6.66 -13.69 -6.85
C VAL A 133 5.50 -12.86 -6.28
N VAL A 134 5.80 -11.62 -5.90
CA VAL A 134 4.78 -10.61 -5.57
C VAL A 134 4.03 -10.26 -6.85
N GLY A 135 2.76 -10.65 -6.92
CA GLY A 135 1.90 -10.39 -8.07
C GLY A 135 1.27 -9.01 -8.00
N VAL A 136 0.97 -8.51 -6.80
CA VAL A 136 0.30 -7.23 -6.60
C VAL A 136 0.97 -6.42 -5.51
N VAL A 137 1.13 -5.13 -5.76
CA VAL A 137 1.68 -4.15 -4.82
C VAL A 137 0.62 -3.11 -4.52
N LEU A 138 0.38 -2.83 -3.25
CA LEU A 138 -0.60 -1.87 -2.77
C LEU A 138 0.09 -0.72 -2.04
N MET A 139 -0.42 0.49 -2.25
CA MET A 139 0.06 1.72 -1.62
C MET A 139 -1.14 2.63 -1.33
N SER A 140 -1.46 2.89 -0.06
CA SER A 140 -2.56 3.81 0.27
C SER A 140 -2.03 5.01 1.04
N ASP A 141 -2.27 6.20 0.48
CA ASP A 141 -1.87 7.50 1.06
C ASP A 141 -0.37 7.67 1.35
N VAL A 142 0.49 7.12 0.51
CA VAL A 142 1.95 7.22 0.64
C VAL A 142 2.58 8.33 -0.21
N PHE A 143 1.78 9.07 -1.00
CA PHE A 143 2.26 10.14 -1.88
C PHE A 143 2.21 11.51 -1.17
N TYR A 144 2.83 11.60 0.00
CA TYR A 144 2.80 12.82 0.83
C TYR A 144 4.11 13.61 0.85
N ASP A 145 5.25 12.98 0.53
CA ASP A 145 6.58 13.62 0.53
C ASP A 145 7.37 13.23 -0.73
N PRO A 146 7.63 14.17 -1.67
CA PRO A 146 8.44 13.91 -2.85
C PRO A 146 9.89 13.48 -2.53
N GLU A 147 10.45 13.85 -1.38
CA GLU A 147 11.82 13.48 -0.98
C GLU A 147 11.96 11.98 -0.69
N ASP A 148 10.87 11.32 -0.30
CA ASP A 148 10.83 9.89 -0.01
C ASP A 148 10.64 9.02 -1.27
N MET A 149 10.16 9.61 -2.37
CA MET A 149 9.81 8.87 -3.59
C MET A 149 10.98 8.18 -4.31
N PRO A 150 12.22 8.71 -4.31
CA PRO A 150 13.38 7.97 -4.83
C PRO A 150 13.62 6.65 -4.09
N ALA A 151 13.43 6.65 -2.77
CA ALA A 151 13.59 5.47 -1.93
C ALA A 151 12.43 4.48 -2.19
N MET A 152 11.19 4.96 -2.28
CA MET A 152 10.04 4.16 -2.70
C MET A 152 10.28 3.48 -4.05
N ALA A 153 10.76 4.23 -5.06
CA ALA A 153 11.07 3.69 -6.38
C ALA A 153 12.18 2.64 -6.34
N ALA A 154 13.16 2.77 -5.44
CA ALA A 154 14.18 1.74 -5.24
C ALA A 154 13.58 0.44 -4.66
N THR A 155 12.71 0.53 -3.65
CA THR A 155 11.99 -0.62 -3.10
C THR A 155 11.13 -1.31 -4.17
N LEU A 156 10.34 -0.53 -4.94
CA LEU A 156 9.53 -1.06 -6.04
C LEU A 156 10.40 -1.82 -7.04
N ARG A 157 11.49 -1.23 -7.53
CA ARG A 157 12.41 -1.89 -8.47
C ARG A 157 13.08 -3.15 -7.92
N GLY A 158 13.36 -3.19 -6.63
CA GLY A 158 14.00 -4.34 -5.99
C GLY A 158 13.15 -5.61 -5.97
N MET A 159 11.81 -5.47 -5.96
CA MET A 159 10.88 -6.61 -5.87
C MET A 159 10.04 -6.84 -7.12
N TRP A 160 9.94 -5.85 -8.02
CA TRP A 160 9.10 -5.95 -9.21
C TRP A 160 9.59 -7.03 -10.17
N ARG A 161 8.65 -7.84 -10.67
CA ARG A 161 8.89 -8.82 -11.73
C ARG A 161 8.11 -8.42 -12.96
N ASP A 162 8.84 -8.17 -14.05
CA ASP A 162 8.27 -7.74 -15.31
C ASP A 162 7.26 -8.76 -15.85
N GLY A 163 6.15 -8.28 -16.40
CA GLY A 163 5.03 -9.09 -16.86
C GLY A 163 4.25 -9.84 -15.76
N VAL A 164 4.64 -9.73 -14.48
CA VAL A 164 3.98 -10.42 -13.35
C VAL A 164 3.44 -9.44 -12.34
N THR A 165 4.26 -8.51 -11.85
CA THR A 165 3.87 -7.57 -10.79
C THR A 165 3.06 -6.42 -11.37
N VAL A 166 1.94 -6.10 -10.73
CA VAL A 166 1.15 -4.88 -10.98
C VAL A 166 1.01 -4.08 -9.69
N GLY A 167 0.98 -2.75 -9.80
CA GLY A 167 0.81 -1.88 -8.63
C GLY A 167 -0.51 -1.14 -8.66
N TRP A 168 -1.09 -0.93 -7.48
CA TRP A 168 -2.25 -0.09 -7.26
C TRP A 168 -1.98 0.87 -6.12
N ALA A 169 -2.32 2.13 -6.33
CA ALA A 169 -2.26 3.13 -5.27
C ALA A 169 -3.54 3.95 -5.19
N ALA A 170 -3.83 4.52 -4.03
CA ALA A 170 -4.83 5.57 -3.90
C ALA A 170 -4.32 6.70 -3.03
N SER A 171 -4.70 7.93 -3.37
CA SER A 171 -4.39 9.12 -2.56
C SER A 171 -5.46 10.19 -2.76
N GLU A 172 -5.60 11.07 -1.77
CA GLU A 172 -6.35 12.30 -1.92
C GLU A 172 -5.67 13.20 -2.97
N VAL A 173 -6.43 13.78 -3.89
CA VAL A 173 -5.89 14.66 -4.92
C VAL A 173 -5.50 16.00 -4.30
N ARG A 174 -4.20 16.15 -4.01
CA ARG A 174 -3.57 17.37 -3.52
C ARG A 174 -2.37 17.74 -4.40
N ASP A 175 -1.90 18.98 -4.32
CA ASP A 175 -0.81 19.48 -5.17
C ASP A 175 0.48 18.64 -5.03
N GLY A 176 0.87 18.28 -3.80
CA GLY A 176 2.08 17.48 -3.53
C GLY A 176 2.04 16.05 -4.08
N VAL A 177 0.86 15.48 -4.33
CA VAL A 177 0.72 14.12 -4.90
C VAL A 177 1.25 14.07 -6.33
N ARG A 178 1.05 15.15 -7.09
CA ARG A 178 1.57 15.24 -8.46
C ARG A 178 3.09 15.21 -8.48
N GLU A 179 3.73 15.99 -7.60
CA GLU A 179 5.18 16.03 -7.48
C GLU A 179 5.74 14.66 -7.09
N CYS A 180 5.09 13.95 -6.16
CA CYS A 180 5.48 12.58 -5.81
C CYS A 180 5.45 11.65 -7.02
N MET A 181 4.37 11.69 -7.81
CA MET A 181 4.25 10.88 -9.02
C MET A 181 5.28 11.24 -10.08
N ASP A 182 5.63 12.52 -10.22
CA ASP A 182 6.65 12.96 -11.17
C ASP A 182 8.03 12.42 -10.77
N VAL A 183 8.38 12.45 -9.48
CA VAL A 183 9.62 11.84 -8.98
C VAL A 183 9.63 10.33 -9.20
N LEU A 184 8.52 9.62 -8.97
CA LEU A 184 8.41 8.18 -9.28
C LEU A 184 8.66 7.89 -10.77
N ARG A 185 8.09 8.71 -11.66
CA ARG A 185 8.30 8.59 -13.13
C ARG A 185 9.75 8.81 -13.52
N ASP A 186 10.41 9.80 -12.93
CA ASP A 186 11.83 10.08 -13.16
C ASP A 186 12.72 8.90 -12.71
N HIS A 187 12.24 8.11 -11.75
CA HIS A 187 12.90 6.90 -11.26
C HIS A 187 12.41 5.59 -11.94
N GLY A 188 11.67 5.71 -13.05
CA GLY A 188 11.27 4.59 -13.90
C GLY A 188 10.00 3.86 -13.48
N VAL A 189 9.24 4.40 -12.52
CA VAL A 189 7.93 3.88 -12.11
C VAL A 189 6.85 4.72 -12.80
N ASP A 190 6.14 4.13 -13.76
CA ASP A 190 4.99 4.78 -14.36
C ASP A 190 3.79 4.72 -13.41
N VAL A 191 3.07 5.84 -13.31
CA VAL A 191 1.90 6.00 -12.45
C VAL A 191 0.79 6.62 -13.27
N ALA A 192 -0.28 5.86 -13.54
CA ALA A 192 -1.40 6.29 -14.36
C ALA A 192 -2.68 6.36 -13.52
N GLU A 193 -3.35 7.51 -13.50
CA GLU A 193 -4.69 7.63 -12.89
C GLU A 193 -5.69 6.79 -13.68
N VAL A 194 -6.40 5.90 -12.99
CA VAL A 194 -7.38 4.98 -13.61
C VAL A 194 -8.79 5.20 -13.07
N HIS A 195 -8.93 5.85 -11.92
CA HIS A 195 -10.21 6.18 -11.35
C HIS A 195 -10.11 7.43 -10.47
N ARG A 196 -11.21 8.17 -10.42
CA ARG A 196 -11.37 9.35 -9.58
C ARG A 196 -12.73 9.31 -8.93
N VAL A 197 -12.79 9.64 -7.64
CA VAL A 197 -14.00 9.59 -6.83
C VAL A 197 -14.03 10.76 -5.87
N VAL A 198 -15.23 11.28 -5.59
CA VAL A 198 -15.49 12.23 -4.51
C VAL A 198 -16.25 11.48 -3.44
N GLN A 199 -15.78 11.57 -2.18
CA GLN A 199 -16.47 10.96 -1.06
C GLN A 199 -16.35 11.83 0.21
N PRO A 200 -17.29 11.70 1.16
CA PRO A 200 -17.16 12.30 2.48
C PRO A 200 -15.90 11.81 3.19
N LEU A 201 -15.30 12.67 4.01
CA LEU A 201 -14.14 12.29 4.83
C LEU A 201 -14.59 11.44 6.03
N LEU A 202 -13.81 10.42 6.37
CA LEU A 202 -14.07 9.56 7.53
C LEU A 202 -14.15 10.35 8.84
N ARG A 203 -13.23 11.32 9.01
CA ARG A 203 -13.10 12.12 10.24
C ARG A 203 -13.95 13.39 10.25
N ASP A 204 -14.46 13.82 9.09
CA ASP A 204 -15.36 14.96 8.95
C ASP A 204 -16.38 14.72 7.83
N PRO A 205 -17.49 14.01 8.13
CA PRO A 205 -18.47 13.62 7.12
C PRO A 205 -19.22 14.78 6.46
N ASP A 206 -19.17 15.98 7.04
CA ASP A 206 -19.75 17.19 6.45
C ASP A 206 -18.85 17.78 5.35
N GLN A 207 -17.59 17.32 5.28
CA GLN A 207 -16.64 17.65 4.23
C GLN A 207 -16.44 16.48 3.27
N SER A 208 -16.05 16.78 2.03
CA SER A 208 -15.71 15.79 1.02
C SER A 208 -14.39 16.16 0.35
N ALA A 209 -13.62 15.16 -0.03
CA ALA A 209 -12.41 15.33 -0.81
C ALA A 209 -12.45 14.51 -2.09
N VAL A 210 -11.57 14.87 -3.03
CA VAL A 210 -11.37 14.13 -4.26
C VAL A 210 -10.26 13.14 -4.04
N PHE A 211 -10.49 11.87 -4.36
CA PHE A 211 -9.48 10.82 -4.32
C PHE A 211 -9.28 10.26 -5.72
N ALA A 212 -8.07 9.79 -5.99
CA ALA A 212 -7.72 9.11 -7.22
C ALA A 212 -7.10 7.76 -6.92
N VAL A 213 -7.37 6.79 -7.79
CA VAL A 213 -6.72 5.49 -7.83
C VAL A 213 -5.79 5.47 -9.02
N TYR A 214 -4.60 4.95 -8.79
CA TYR A 214 -3.51 4.88 -9.75
C TYR A 214 -3.11 3.44 -9.99
N ARG A 215 -2.82 3.12 -11.25
CA ARG A 215 -2.15 1.88 -11.64
C ARG A 215 -0.67 2.19 -11.84
N LEU A 216 0.19 1.31 -11.34
CA LEU A 216 1.64 1.42 -11.49
C LEU A 216 2.21 0.30 -12.35
N SER A 217 3.25 0.65 -13.09
CA SER A 217 4.10 -0.29 -13.83
C SER A 217 5.56 0.19 -13.79
N LEU A 218 6.51 -0.73 -13.92
CA LEU A 218 7.90 -0.33 -14.21
C LEU A 218 8.10 -0.16 -15.71
N ARG A 219 8.80 0.91 -16.10
CA ARG A 219 9.26 1.06 -17.47
C ARG A 219 10.42 0.09 -17.70
N GLN A 220 10.32 -0.72 -18.75
CA GLN A 220 11.48 -1.43 -19.25
C GLN A 220 12.53 -0.40 -19.66
N GLN A 221 13.75 -0.51 -19.13
CA GLN A 221 14.85 0.27 -19.69
C GLN A 221 15.08 -0.26 -21.11
N GLU A 222 14.89 0.59 -22.12
CA GLU A 222 15.40 0.30 -23.46
C GLU A 222 16.90 0.08 -23.32
N THR A 223 17.34 -1.17 -23.44
CA THR A 223 18.75 -1.46 -23.68
C THR A 223 19.07 -0.84 -25.03
N THR A 224 19.63 0.37 -25.02
CA THR A 224 20.32 0.91 -26.18
C THR A 224 21.52 0.01 -26.40
N SER A 225 21.33 -1.07 -27.15
CA SER A 225 22.42 -1.81 -27.78
C SER A 225 23.10 -0.84 -28.71
N THR A 226 24.09 -0.11 -28.20
CA THR A 226 25.10 0.55 -29.01
C THR A 226 25.86 -0.59 -29.71
N HIS A 227 25.33 -1.06 -30.83
CA HIS A 227 26.14 -1.71 -31.84
C HIS A 227 27.16 -0.67 -32.31
N GLN A 228 28.32 -0.65 -31.65
CA GLN A 228 29.54 -0.14 -32.28
C GLN A 228 29.80 -1.04 -33.48
N LEU A 229 29.32 -0.60 -34.64
CA LEU A 229 29.94 -0.90 -35.91
C LEU A 229 31.20 -0.02 -36.00
N PHE A 230 32.27 -0.68 -36.45
CA PHE A 230 33.65 -0.21 -36.71
C PHE A 230 34.64 -0.32 -35.56
#